data_AF-A0A6G9ADL3-F1
#
_entry.id   AF-A0A6G9ADL3-F1
#
_cell.length_a   1.000
_cell.length_b   1.000
_cell.length_c   1.000
_cell.angle_alpha   90.00
_cell.angle_beta   90.00
_cell.angle_gamma   90.00
#
_symmetry.space_group_name_H-M   'P 1'
#
loop_
_entity.id
_entity.type
_entity.pdbx_description
1 polymer ?
#
loop_
_entity_poly.entity_id
_entity_poly.type
_entity_poly.pdbx_seq_one_letter_code
_entity_poly.pdbx_strand_id
1 'polypeptide(L)'
;MFSAFSSMDYRSIRARTPAETAVKRLNGIGEVLSSLDIAAIHTQDDMTHALWTLDTADKCIRMILSEFRTAPAKEQVVREAARLVDLIELARDEISNYRDRGRVLS
;
A
#
# COMPACT_ATOMS: atom_id res chain seq x y z
N MET A 1 -14.69 -3.30 -5.16
CA MET A 1 -13.94 -4.07 -4.13
C MET A 1 -12.89 -4.94 -4.82
N PHE A 2 -11.62 -4.57 -4.76
CA PHE A 2 -10.54 -5.31 -5.41
C PHE A 2 -10.18 -6.58 -4.62
N SER A 3 -9.90 -7.66 -5.36
CA SER A 3 -9.53 -8.98 -4.83
C SER A 3 -8.04 -9.13 -4.49
N ALA A 4 -7.22 -8.12 -4.78
CA ALA A 4 -5.76 -8.18 -4.62
C ALA A 4 -5.29 -8.18 -3.15
N PHE A 5 -6.13 -7.65 -2.24
CA PHE A 5 -5.79 -7.51 -0.82
C PHE A 5 -6.64 -8.41 0.10
N SER A 6 -7.55 -9.20 -0.46
CA SER A 6 -8.56 -9.96 0.30
C SER A 6 -8.00 -11.17 1.08
N SER A 7 -6.70 -11.44 1.03
CA SER A 7 -6.06 -12.62 1.64
C SER A 7 -5.34 -12.36 2.97
N MET A 8 -5.47 -11.17 3.58
CA MET A 8 -4.77 -10.89 4.84
C MET A 8 -5.55 -11.42 6.05
N ASP A 9 -5.31 -12.69 6.39
CA ASP A 9 -5.82 -13.32 7.61
C ASP A 9 -5.23 -12.67 8.87
N TYR A 10 -6.09 -11.93 9.57
CA TYR A 10 -5.81 -11.26 10.84
C TYR A 10 -5.78 -12.28 11.99
N ARG A 11 -4.62 -12.88 12.27
CA ARG A 11 -4.36 -13.50 13.56
C ARG A 11 -3.55 -12.57 14.44
N SER A 12 -4.19 -12.11 15.51
CA SER A 12 -3.63 -11.30 16.58
C SER A 12 -2.45 -12.00 17.26
N ILE A 13 -1.24 -11.84 16.72
CA ILE A 13 0.00 -12.38 17.31
C ILE A 13 0.72 -11.23 17.98
N ARG A 14 0.79 -11.16 19.32
CA ARG A 14 1.67 -10.24 20.06
C ARG A 14 3.07 -10.26 19.41
N ALA A 15 3.52 -9.14 18.83
CA ALA A 15 4.83 -9.10 18.17
C ALA A 15 5.93 -9.37 19.21
N ARG A 16 6.75 -10.37 18.97
CA ARG A 16 7.82 -10.86 19.83
C ARG A 16 9.18 -10.30 19.39
N THR A 17 9.30 -9.81 18.16
CA THR A 17 10.54 -9.24 17.63
C THR A 17 10.31 -7.88 16.96
N PRO A 18 11.38 -7.05 16.81
CA PRO A 18 11.29 -5.82 16.04
C PRO A 18 10.81 -6.04 14.60
N ALA A 19 11.25 -7.12 13.95
CA ALA A 19 10.83 -7.47 12.59
C ALA A 19 9.33 -7.78 12.52
N GLU A 20 8.78 -8.54 13.48
CA GLU A 20 7.34 -8.81 13.56
C GLU A 20 6.52 -7.53 13.81
N THR A 21 7.07 -6.59 14.60
CA THR A 21 6.44 -5.28 14.80
C THR A 21 6.39 -4.48 13.49
N ALA A 22 7.47 -4.50 12.71
CA ALA A 22 7.51 -3.85 11.41
C ALA A 22 6.54 -4.49 10.41
N VAL A 23 6.48 -5.82 10.34
CA VAL A 23 5.50 -6.54 9.50
C VAL A 23 4.07 -6.16 9.88
N LYS A 24 3.75 -6.02 11.17
CA LYS A 24 2.42 -5.52 11.58
C LYS A 24 2.13 -4.10 11.11
N ARG A 25 3.11 -3.19 11.19
CA ARG A 25 2.95 -1.82 10.69
C ARG A 25 2.70 -1.83 9.19
N LEU A 26 3.42 -2.66 8.44
CA LEU A 26 3.21 -2.87 7.01
C LEU A 26 1.81 -3.43 6.72
N ASN A 27 1.36 -4.44 7.45
CA ASN A 27 0.00 -4.99 7.29
C ASN A 27 -1.08 -3.94 7.55
N GLY A 28 -0.93 -3.11 8.60
CA GLY A 28 -1.87 -2.02 8.87
C GLY A 28 -1.91 -0.95 7.75
N ILE A 29 -0.77 -0.68 7.10
CA ILE A 29 -0.76 0.17 5.89
C ILE A 29 -1.53 -0.52 4.75
N GLY A 30 -1.31 -1.82 4.54
CA GLY A 30 -2.06 -2.62 3.57
C GLY A 30 -3.57 -2.59 3.79
N GLU A 31 -4.03 -2.68 5.05
CA GLU A 31 -5.44 -2.58 5.41
C GLU A 31 -6.03 -1.22 5.04
N VAL A 32 -5.34 -0.13 5.36
CA VAL A 32 -5.77 1.23 4.97
C VAL A 32 -5.85 1.36 3.45
N LEU A 33 -4.85 0.85 2.72
CA LEU A 33 -4.86 0.87 1.26
C LEU A 33 -5.97 0.01 0.66
N SER A 34 -6.34 -1.11 1.30
CA SER A 34 -7.45 -1.96 0.85
C SER A 34 -8.82 -1.27 0.90
N SER A 35 -8.93 -0.19 1.68
CA SER A 35 -10.15 0.63 1.76
C SER A 35 -10.28 1.67 0.64
N LEU A 36 -9.23 1.89 -0.16
CA LEU A 36 -9.29 2.76 -1.32
C LEU A 36 -10.17 2.13 -2.40
N ASP A 37 -11.33 2.74 -2.64
CA ASP A 37 -12.23 2.33 -3.72
C ASP A 37 -11.98 3.19 -4.97
N ILE A 38 -11.19 2.67 -5.91
CA ILE A 38 -10.90 3.37 -7.18
C ILE A 38 -12.19 3.60 -7.98
N ALA A 39 -13.20 2.74 -7.84
CA ALA A 39 -14.49 2.92 -8.52
C ALA A 39 -15.26 4.15 -8.01
N ALA A 40 -14.97 4.62 -6.80
CA ALA A 40 -15.56 5.83 -6.22
C ALA A 40 -14.81 7.11 -6.63
N ILE A 41 -13.72 7.01 -7.40
CA ILE A 41 -12.99 8.16 -7.92
C ILE A 41 -13.74 8.73 -9.12
N HIS A 42 -14.39 9.88 -8.95
CA HIS A 42 -15.21 10.51 -9.98
C HIS A 42 -14.71 11.88 -10.40
N THR A 43 -13.94 12.55 -9.52
CA THR A 43 -13.43 13.89 -9.76
C THR A 43 -11.90 13.93 -9.78
N GLN A 44 -11.35 15.03 -10.30
CA GLN A 44 -9.92 15.30 -10.22
C GLN A 44 -9.44 15.42 -8.77
N ASP A 45 -10.31 15.90 -7.87
CA ASP A 45 -10.01 16.03 -6.45
C ASP A 45 -9.90 14.64 -5.79
N ASP A 46 -10.87 13.75 -6.05
CA ASP A 46 -10.83 12.35 -5.59
C ASP A 46 -9.55 11.64 -6.08
N MET A 47 -9.18 11.88 -7.34
CA MET A 47 -7.97 11.32 -7.94
C MET A 47 -6.70 11.84 -7.25
N THR A 48 -6.64 13.15 -7.01
CA THR A 48 -5.52 13.80 -6.34
C THR A 48 -5.38 13.28 -4.91
N HIS A 49 -6.49 13.15 -4.20
CA HIS A 49 -6.55 12.57 -2.87
C HIS A 49 -6.08 11.11 -2.86
N ALA A 50 -6.56 10.27 -3.78
CA ALA A 50 -6.14 8.88 -3.87
C ALA A 50 -4.63 8.74 -4.16
N LEU A 51 -4.10 9.50 -5.10
CA LEU A 51 -2.65 9.51 -5.39
C LEU A 51 -1.83 9.99 -4.20
N TRP A 52 -2.31 11.02 -3.49
CA TRP A 52 -1.63 11.51 -2.29
C TRP A 52 -1.62 10.47 -1.16
N THR A 53 -2.70 9.70 -1.00
CA THR A 53 -2.75 8.57 -0.05
C THR A 53 -1.74 7.50 -0.43
N LEU A 54 -1.64 7.12 -1.71
CA LEU A 54 -0.67 6.14 -2.21
C LEU A 54 0.78 6.60 -1.99
N ASP A 55 1.08 7.87 -2.28
CA ASP A 55 2.40 8.47 -2.02
C ASP A 55 2.76 8.50 -0.53
N THR A 56 1.79 8.77 0.32
CA THR A 56 1.98 8.79 1.76
C THR A 56 2.26 7.39 2.28
N ALA A 57 1.56 6.38 1.77
CA ALA A 57 1.82 4.98 2.13
C ALA A 57 3.21 4.51 1.67
N ASP A 58 3.63 4.80 0.43
CA ASP A 58 4.98 4.47 -0.05
C ASP A 58 6.08 5.09 0.83
N LYS A 59 5.92 6.36 1.22
CA LYS A 59 6.85 7.02 2.16
C LYS A 59 6.89 6.32 3.51
N CYS A 60 5.74 5.94 4.07
CA CYS A 60 5.67 5.19 5.32
C CYS A 60 6.37 3.82 5.23
N ILE A 61 6.17 3.09 4.13
CA ILE A 61 6.83 1.80 3.88
C ILE A 61 8.34 1.97 3.80
N ARG A 62 8.83 2.96 3.04
CA ARG A 62 10.27 3.26 2.91
C ARG A 62 10.88 3.67 4.25
N MET A 63 10.14 4.40 5.07
CA MET A 63 10.57 4.78 6.41
C MET A 63 10.75 3.54 7.29
N ILE A 64 9.77 2.64 7.32
CA ILE A 64 9.87 1.36 8.04
C ILE A 64 11.08 0.56 7.53
N LEU A 65 11.26 0.43 6.21
CA LEU A 65 12.42 -0.27 5.64
C LEU A 65 13.76 0.33 6.07
N SER A 66 13.83 1.66 6.21
CA SER A 66 15.06 2.34 6.61
C SER A 66 15.52 1.97 8.03
N GLU A 67 14.58 1.66 8.93
CA GLU A 67 14.84 1.22 10.31
C GLU A 67 15.55 -0.16 10.34
N PHE A 68 15.45 -0.96 9.28
CA PHE A 68 15.93 -2.35 9.23
C PHE A 68 17.13 -2.56 8.30
N ARG A 69 17.77 -1.49 7.79
CA ARG A 69 18.90 -1.60 6.84
C ARG A 69 20.02 -2.53 7.32
N THR A 70 20.32 -2.49 8.60
CA THR A 70 21.40 -3.26 9.26
C THR A 70 20.87 -4.35 10.21
N ALA A 71 19.55 -4.56 10.28
CA ALA A 71 18.94 -5.45 11.26
C ALA A 71 18.98 -6.93 10.82
N PRO A 72 19.17 -7.87 11.78
CA PRO A 72 18.97 -9.30 11.52
C PRO A 72 17.48 -9.59 11.24
N ALA A 73 17.20 -10.64 10.46
CA ALA A 73 15.85 -11.05 10.04
C ALA A 73 15.06 -10.00 9.23
N LYS A 74 15.75 -9.08 8.54
CA LYS A 74 15.13 -8.07 7.66
C LYS A 74 14.40 -8.65 6.44
N GLU A 75 14.70 -9.88 6.05
CA GLU A 75 14.19 -10.49 4.81
C GLU A 75 12.66 -10.55 4.76
N GLN A 76 12.01 -10.85 5.90
CA GLN A 76 10.55 -10.86 5.98
C GLN A 76 9.96 -9.45 5.83
N VAL A 77 10.58 -8.45 6.46
CA VAL A 77 10.18 -7.04 6.35
C VAL A 77 10.36 -6.53 4.92
N VAL A 78 11.49 -6.88 4.29
CA VAL A 78 11.79 -6.54 2.89
C VAL A 78 10.78 -7.15 1.94
N ARG A 79 10.45 -8.45 2.14
CA ARG A 79 9.47 -9.14 1.30
C ARG A 79 8.07 -8.50 1.40
N GLU A 80 7.60 -8.22 2.62
CA GLU A 80 6.28 -7.62 2.80
C GLU A 80 6.22 -6.19 2.27
N ALA A 81 7.28 -5.40 2.50
CA ALA A 81 7.37 -4.05 1.96
C ALA A 81 7.40 -4.03 0.42
N ALA A 82 8.14 -4.94 -0.21
CA ALA A 82 8.18 -5.06 -1.67
C ALA A 82 6.79 -5.37 -2.24
N ARG A 83 6.08 -6.33 -1.64
CA ARG A 83 4.71 -6.66 -2.02
C ARG A 83 3.79 -5.43 -1.96
N LEU A 84 3.88 -4.62 -0.91
CA LEU A 84 3.06 -3.42 -0.77
C LEU A 84 3.44 -2.32 -1.77
N VAL A 85 4.73 -2.17 -2.08
CA VAL A 85 5.19 -1.23 -3.12
C VAL A 85 4.65 -1.62 -4.49
N ASP A 86 4.73 -2.90 -4.86
CA ASP A 86 4.19 -3.39 -6.13
C ASP A 86 2.68 -3.12 -6.25
N LEU A 87 1.95 -3.29 -5.14
CA LEU A 87 0.51 -3.03 -5.07
C LEU A 87 0.18 -1.53 -5.15
N ILE A 88 1.00 -0.66 -4.58
CA ILE A 88 0.88 0.79 -4.72
C ILE A 88 1.14 1.22 -6.17
N GLU A 89 2.17 0.65 -6.81
CA GLU A 89 2.49 0.94 -8.21
C GLU A 89 1.35 0.51 -9.13
N LEU A 90 0.79 -0.69 -8.93
CA LEU A 90 -0.39 -1.15 -9.66
C LEU A 90 -1.58 -0.19 -9.49
N ALA A 91 -1.86 0.25 -8.26
CA ALA A 91 -2.95 1.19 -8.00
C ALA A 91 -2.73 2.56 -8.67
N ARG A 92 -1.50 3.07 -8.68
CA ARG A 92 -1.14 4.32 -9.39
C ARG A 92 -1.35 4.18 -10.89
N ASP A 93 -0.99 3.05 -11.47
CA ASP A 93 -1.18 2.75 -12.89
C ASP A 93 -2.66 2.66 -13.24
N GLU A 94 -3.48 2.00 -12.41
CA GLU A 94 -4.93 1.93 -12.60
C GLU A 94 -5.59 3.31 -12.56
N ILE A 95 -5.24 4.14 -11.58
CA ILE A 95 -5.73 5.52 -11.46
C ILE A 95 -5.31 6.37 -12.67
N SER A 96 -4.06 6.24 -13.12
CA SER A 96 -3.54 6.98 -14.28
C SER A 96 -4.22 6.58 -15.58
N ASN A 97 -4.44 5.28 -15.79
CA ASN A 97 -5.19 4.75 -16.95
C ASN A 97 -6.65 5.22 -16.97
N TYR A 98 -7.27 5.42 -15.80
CA TYR A 98 -8.63 5.96 -15.68
C TYR A 98 -8.72 7.40 -16.21
N ARG A 99 -7.70 8.22 -15.89
CA ARG A 99 -7.60 9.61 -16.37
C ARG A 99 -7.49 9.70 -17.88
N ASP A 100 -6.69 8.82 -18.50
CA ASP A 100 -6.50 8.84 -19.95
C ASP A 100 -7.77 8.40 -20.68
N ARG A 101 -8.55 7.45 -20.15
CA ARG A 101 -9.87 7.13 -20.69
C ARG A 101 -10.88 8.27 -20.55
N GLY A 102 -10.89 8.98 -19.42
CA GLY A 102 -11.77 10.13 -19.21
C GLY A 102 -11.47 11.30 -20.16
N ARG A 103 -10.20 11.52 -20.52
CA ARG A 103 -9.79 12.54 -21.52
C ARG A 103 -10.19 12.19 -22.95
N VAL A 104 -10.23 10.91 -23.32
CA VAL A 104 -10.60 10.48 -24.68
C VAL A 104 -12.10 10.66 -24.95
N LEU A 105 -12.91 10.77 -23.90
CA LEU A 105 -14.37 10.92 -23.99
C LEU A 105 -14.86 12.38 -23.87
N SER A 106 -13.95 13.36 -23.81
CA SER A 106 -14.27 14.80 -23.74
C SER A 106 -14.13 15.51 -25.08
#